data_AF-A0A5C9EY47-F1
#
_entry.id   AF-A0A5C9EY47-F1
#
_cell.length_a   1.000
_cell.length_b   1.000
_cell.length_c   1.000
_cell.angle_alpha   90.00
_cell.angle_beta   90.00
_cell.angle_gamma   90.00
#
_symmetry.space_group_name_H-M   'P 1'
#
loop_
_entity.id
_entity.type
_entity.pdbx_description
1 polymer ?
#
loop_
_entity_poly.entity_id
_entity_poly.type
_entity_poly.pdbx_seq_one_letter_code
_entity_poly.pdbx_strand_id
1 'polypeptide(L)'
;MQINNHFAIGLILASITHYYFEFTLLEFSMICIFSFLCDFDVIFTKYARDLNHRNLFTHSIIPSIFIIIVGALITWPALTISGVSYFLHIMVDTFDWGTNLFYFGHYNIGLRLLITKEEQENLEIYLDQYKNRASFFDFKRYKNKLWILLSIIIFILMMIVVSIYALEYFYLLIFYFIGLAFHLQRHFHLKKIENS
;
A
#
# COMPACT_ATOMS: atom_id res chain seq x y z
N MET A 1 3.62 0.23 -2.50
CA MET A 1 3.77 1.68 -2.28
C MET A 1 4.20 1.87 -0.83
N GLN A 2 4.20 3.08 -0.26
CA GLN A 2 4.34 3.27 1.19
C GLN A 2 2.96 3.28 1.84
N ILE A 3 2.86 2.80 3.09
CA ILE A 3 1.62 2.78 3.89
C ILE A 3 0.87 4.12 3.84
N ASN A 4 1.56 5.26 3.90
CA ASN A 4 0.91 6.57 3.83
C ASN A 4 0.22 6.82 2.48
N ASN A 5 0.79 6.37 1.37
CA ASN A 5 0.14 6.52 0.06
C ASN A 5 -1.06 5.57 -0.07
N HIS A 6 -0.96 4.36 0.49
CA HIS A 6 -2.09 3.43 0.54
C HIS A 6 -3.24 4.02 1.36
N PHE A 7 -2.92 4.55 2.55
CA PHE A 7 -3.85 5.31 3.37
C PHE A 7 -4.47 6.49 2.64
N ALA A 8 -3.69 7.27 1.89
CA ALA A 8 -4.20 8.40 1.11
C ALA A 8 -5.20 7.96 0.03
N ILE A 9 -4.95 6.85 -0.66
CA ILE A 9 -5.92 6.26 -1.61
C ILE A 9 -7.19 5.84 -0.88
N GLY A 10 -7.06 5.19 0.28
CA GLY A 10 -8.21 4.83 1.12
C GLY A 10 -9.04 6.04 1.54
N LEU A 11 -8.37 7.13 1.93
CA LEU A 11 -9.01 8.38 2.35
C LEU A 11 -9.72 9.05 1.17
N ILE A 12 -9.09 9.10 -0.01
CA ILE A 12 -9.72 9.60 -1.26
C ILE A 12 -10.99 8.81 -1.57
N LEU A 13 -10.91 7.48 -1.56
CA LEU A 13 -12.04 6.61 -1.86
C LEU A 13 -13.16 6.78 -0.82
N ALA A 14 -12.82 6.78 0.47
CA ALA A 14 -13.76 7.00 1.56
C ALA A 14 -14.45 8.36 1.45
N SER A 15 -13.72 9.43 1.16
CA SER A 15 -14.27 10.77 0.98
C SER A 15 -15.25 10.86 -0.19
N ILE A 16 -14.87 10.37 -1.38
CA ILE A 16 -15.76 10.41 -2.55
C ILE A 16 -17.03 9.61 -2.29
N THR A 17 -16.90 8.43 -1.67
CA THR A 17 -18.05 7.56 -1.42
C THR A 17 -18.91 8.03 -0.25
N HIS A 18 -18.32 8.69 0.75
CA HIS A 18 -19.06 9.30 1.87
C HIS A 18 -20.07 10.34 1.40
N TYR A 19 -19.74 11.13 0.36
CA TYR A 19 -20.67 12.08 -0.25
C TYR A 19 -21.99 11.43 -0.74
N TYR A 20 -21.96 10.16 -1.13
CA TYR A 20 -23.15 9.46 -1.66
C TYR A 20 -23.86 8.59 -0.61
N PHE A 21 -23.13 8.11 0.40
CA PHE A 21 -23.64 7.10 1.36
C PHE A 21 -23.70 7.58 2.81
N GLU A 22 -23.19 8.78 3.11
CA GLU A 22 -23.21 9.38 4.46
C GLU A 22 -22.62 8.48 5.55
N PHE A 23 -21.49 7.82 5.26
CA PHE A 23 -20.82 6.93 6.21
C PHE A 23 -20.60 7.54 7.60
N THR A 24 -20.88 6.74 8.62
CA THR A 24 -20.44 7.02 10.00
C THR A 24 -18.91 7.02 10.10
N LEU A 25 -18.38 7.59 11.18
CA LEU A 25 -16.92 7.57 11.42
C LEU A 25 -16.34 6.15 11.40
N LEU A 26 -17.06 5.18 11.95
CA LEU A 26 -16.61 3.79 11.98
C LEU A 26 -16.48 3.23 10.56
N GLU A 27 -17.50 3.41 9.74
CA GLU A 27 -17.53 2.95 8.35
C GLU A 27 -16.48 3.65 7.49
N PHE A 28 -16.34 4.97 7.64
CA PHE A 28 -15.33 5.77 6.97
C PHE A 28 -13.91 5.29 7.33
N SER A 29 -13.65 5.12 8.64
CA SER A 29 -12.37 4.64 9.14
C SER A 29 -12.09 3.21 8.67
N MET A 30 -13.11 2.35 8.59
CA MET A 30 -12.98 0.99 8.08
C MET A 30 -12.52 0.98 6.62
N ILE A 31 -13.08 1.82 5.74
CA ILE A 31 -12.63 1.95 4.34
C ILE A 31 -11.16 2.36 4.27
N CYS A 32 -10.75 3.31 5.13
CA CYS A 32 -9.38 3.78 5.20
C CYS A 32 -8.43 2.69 5.70
N ILE A 33 -8.80 1.94 6.75
CA ILE A 33 -7.99 0.87 7.32
C ILE A 33 -7.77 -0.24 6.30
N PHE A 34 -8.81 -0.66 5.57
CA PHE A 34 -8.70 -1.72 4.57
C PHE A 34 -7.77 -1.35 3.40
N SER A 35 -7.49 -0.06 3.18
CA SER A 35 -6.53 0.37 2.15
C SER A 35 -5.08 0.00 2.47
N PHE A 36 -4.73 -0.30 3.72
CA PHE A 36 -3.36 -0.66 4.13
C PHE A 36 -3.31 -1.83 5.12
N LEU A 37 -4.45 -2.44 5.47
CA LEU A 37 -4.52 -3.53 6.44
C LEU A 37 -3.62 -4.72 6.06
N CYS A 38 -3.52 -5.02 4.77
CA CYS A 38 -2.70 -6.13 4.31
C CYS A 38 -1.20 -5.92 4.55
N ASP A 39 -0.69 -4.69 4.57
CA ASP A 39 0.73 -4.41 4.85
C ASP A 39 1.20 -4.91 6.24
N PHE A 40 0.27 -5.12 7.19
CA PHE A 40 0.62 -5.67 8.50
C PHE A 40 1.02 -7.15 8.45
N ASP A 41 0.76 -7.84 7.33
CA ASP A 41 1.26 -9.19 7.11
C ASP A 41 2.79 -9.28 6.98
N VAL A 42 3.48 -8.13 6.92
CA VAL A 42 4.93 -8.03 7.05
C VAL A 42 5.46 -8.69 8.32
N ILE A 43 4.65 -8.77 9.39
CA ILE A 43 5.01 -9.49 10.63
C ILE A 43 5.14 -11.01 10.38
N PHE A 44 4.43 -11.52 9.37
CA PHE A 44 4.42 -12.92 8.96
C PHE A 44 5.37 -13.19 7.77
N THR A 45 6.22 -12.23 7.39
CA THR A 45 7.18 -12.36 6.27
C THR A 45 8.03 -13.62 6.33
N LYS A 46 8.38 -14.11 7.54
CA LYS A 46 9.15 -15.34 7.74
C LYS A 46 8.49 -16.60 7.16
N TYR A 47 7.17 -16.58 7.00
CA TYR A 47 6.39 -17.66 6.38
C TYR A 47 6.16 -17.44 4.89
N ALA A 48 6.51 -16.25 4.39
CA ALA A 48 6.37 -15.91 2.99
C ALA A 48 7.57 -16.45 2.20
N ARG A 49 7.31 -16.90 0.97
CA ARG A 49 8.38 -17.29 0.04
C ARG A 49 9.31 -16.11 -0.21
N ASP A 50 10.60 -16.38 -0.32
CA ASP A 50 11.66 -15.39 -0.55
C ASP A 50 11.72 -14.28 0.51
N LEU A 51 11.14 -14.54 1.70
CA LEU A 51 10.99 -13.56 2.77
C LEU A 51 10.34 -12.25 2.27
N ASN A 52 9.33 -12.38 1.41
CA ASN A 52 8.56 -11.27 0.86
C ASN A 52 7.08 -11.43 1.16
N HIS A 53 6.54 -10.63 2.08
CA HIS A 53 5.14 -10.71 2.52
C HIS A 53 4.11 -10.56 1.38
N ARG A 54 4.50 -9.96 0.25
CA ARG A 54 3.64 -9.85 -0.95
C ARG A 54 3.32 -11.20 -1.61
N ASN A 55 4.02 -12.25 -1.18
CA ASN A 55 3.76 -13.63 -1.56
C ASN A 55 2.75 -14.33 -0.62
N LEU A 56 2.34 -13.68 0.46
CA LEU A 56 1.31 -14.18 1.36
C LEU A 56 -0.07 -14.07 0.71
N PHE A 57 -0.99 -14.93 1.15
CA PHE A 57 -2.38 -14.97 0.68
C PHE A 57 -3.10 -13.63 0.84
N THR A 58 -2.76 -12.90 1.91
CA THR A 58 -3.25 -11.54 2.22
C THR A 58 -2.92 -10.53 1.12
N HIS A 59 -1.81 -10.68 0.40
CA HIS A 59 -1.46 -9.83 -0.75
C HIS A 59 -1.96 -10.37 -2.10
N SER A 60 -3.07 -11.13 -2.10
CA SER A 60 -3.79 -11.55 -3.30
C SER A 60 -5.14 -10.84 -3.40
N ILE A 61 -5.78 -10.86 -4.58
CA ILE A 61 -7.12 -10.29 -4.77
C ILE A 61 -8.22 -11.09 -4.07
N ILE A 62 -7.94 -12.33 -3.65
CA ILE A 62 -8.95 -13.25 -3.11
C ILE A 62 -9.61 -12.66 -1.85
N PRO A 63 -8.87 -12.20 -0.82
CA PRO A 63 -9.45 -11.47 0.31
C PRO A 63 -10.37 -10.31 -0.13
N SER A 64 -9.93 -9.48 -1.06
CA SER A 64 -10.72 -8.32 -1.52
C SER A 64 -12.04 -8.73 -2.17
N ILE A 65 -12.02 -9.75 -3.03
CA ILE A 65 -13.22 -10.29 -3.69
C ILE A 65 -14.18 -10.87 -2.64
N PHE A 66 -13.66 -11.60 -1.66
CA PHE A 66 -14.48 -12.14 -0.58
C PHE A 66 -15.19 -11.04 0.21
N ILE A 67 -14.46 -9.98 0.59
CA ILE A 67 -15.01 -8.83 1.32
C ILE A 67 -16.10 -8.13 0.49
N ILE A 68 -15.88 -7.92 -0.81
CA ILE A 68 -16.85 -7.33 -1.74
C ILE A 68 -18.12 -8.16 -1.80
N ILE A 69 -18.00 -9.50 -1.96
CA ILE A 69 -19.14 -10.40 -2.04
C ILE A 69 -19.94 -10.37 -0.72
N VAL A 70 -19.26 -10.47 0.42
CA VAL A 70 -19.93 -10.43 1.74
C VAL A 70 -20.65 -9.09 1.93
N GLY A 71 -20.00 -7.96 1.64
CA GLY A 71 -20.60 -6.63 1.73
C GLY A 71 -21.83 -6.46 0.83
N ALA A 72 -21.77 -7.00 -0.40
CA ALA A 72 -22.90 -6.98 -1.32
C ALA A 72 -24.07 -7.85 -0.82
N LEU A 73 -23.81 -9.05 -0.30
CA LEU A 73 -24.84 -9.98 0.18
C LEU A 73 -25.61 -9.43 1.39
N ILE A 74 -24.94 -8.72 2.30
CA ILE A 74 -25.58 -8.08 3.46
C ILE A 74 -26.00 -6.64 3.19
N THR A 75 -25.88 -6.16 1.95
CA THR A 75 -26.23 -4.80 1.53
C THR A 75 -25.58 -3.70 2.37
N TRP A 76 -24.31 -3.89 2.75
CA TRP A 76 -23.54 -2.90 3.54
C TRP A 76 -22.50 -2.20 2.65
N PRO A 77 -22.80 -0.98 2.14
CA PRO A 77 -21.93 -0.31 1.18
C PRO A 77 -20.51 -0.07 1.71
N ALA A 78 -20.38 0.26 3.00
CA ALA A 78 -19.09 0.49 3.63
C ALA A 78 -18.17 -0.74 3.52
N LEU A 79 -18.70 -1.94 3.79
CA LEU A 79 -17.90 -3.18 3.69
C LEU A 79 -17.53 -3.49 2.24
N THR A 80 -18.46 -3.30 1.30
CA THR A 80 -18.19 -3.46 -0.13
C THR A 80 -17.06 -2.52 -0.59
N ILE A 81 -17.12 -1.25 -0.18
CA ILE A 81 -16.11 -0.24 -0.52
C ILE A 81 -14.79 -0.51 0.20
N SER A 82 -14.79 -1.03 1.43
CA SER A 82 -13.59 -1.55 2.09
C SER A 82 -12.91 -2.65 1.28
N GLY A 83 -13.69 -3.57 0.70
CA GLY A 83 -13.17 -4.57 -0.22
C GLY A 83 -12.55 -3.96 -1.49
N VAL A 84 -13.18 -2.94 -2.07
CA VAL A 84 -12.61 -2.17 -3.19
C VAL A 84 -11.32 -1.44 -2.79
N SER A 85 -11.28 -0.84 -1.60
CA SER A 85 -10.11 -0.17 -1.03
C SER A 85 -8.92 -1.13 -0.91
N TYR A 86 -9.18 -2.34 -0.40
CA TYR A 86 -8.21 -3.42 -0.35
C TYR A 86 -7.76 -3.86 -1.75
N PHE A 87 -8.69 -3.99 -2.69
CA PHE A 87 -8.35 -4.33 -4.07
C PHE A 87 -7.41 -3.30 -4.70
N LEU A 88 -7.71 -2.00 -4.53
CA LEU A 88 -6.85 -0.91 -5.03
C LEU A 88 -5.45 -0.95 -4.41
N HIS A 89 -5.33 -1.29 -3.13
CA HIS A 89 -4.02 -1.53 -2.51
C HIS A 89 -3.21 -2.53 -3.33
N ILE A 90 -3.76 -3.74 -3.54
CA ILE A 90 -3.06 -4.82 -4.24
C ILE A 90 -2.71 -4.40 -5.66
N MET A 91 -3.64 -3.75 -6.36
CA MET A 91 -3.41 -3.25 -7.71
C MET A 91 -2.20 -2.32 -7.76
N VAL A 92 -2.13 -1.33 -6.86
CA VAL A 92 -0.99 -0.41 -6.82
C VAL A 92 0.30 -1.15 -6.53
N ASP A 93 0.25 -2.17 -5.66
CA ASP A 93 1.41 -2.96 -5.31
C ASP A 93 1.95 -3.83 -6.46
N THR A 94 1.12 -4.16 -7.46
CA THR A 94 1.59 -4.81 -8.69
C THR A 94 2.55 -3.93 -9.52
N PHE A 95 2.40 -2.61 -9.44
CA PHE A 95 3.27 -1.67 -10.17
C PHE A 95 4.63 -1.49 -9.50
N ASP A 96 4.69 -1.64 -8.17
CA ASP A 96 5.90 -1.42 -7.37
C ASP A 96 6.91 -2.57 -7.54
N TRP A 97 6.61 -3.72 -6.93
CA TRP A 97 7.48 -4.91 -6.89
C TRP A 97 6.77 -6.17 -7.40
N GLY A 98 5.49 -6.04 -7.80
CA GLY A 98 4.63 -7.18 -8.09
C GLY A 98 4.00 -7.78 -6.83
N THR A 99 2.94 -8.55 -7.02
CA THR A 99 2.27 -9.33 -5.96
C THR A 99 1.96 -10.73 -6.46
N ASN A 100 1.70 -11.69 -5.57
CA ASN A 100 1.10 -12.94 -5.98
C ASN A 100 -0.41 -12.76 -6.19
N LEU A 101 -0.77 -12.07 -7.28
CA LEU A 101 -2.11 -11.51 -7.50
C LEU A 101 -3.24 -12.50 -7.30
N PHE A 102 -3.10 -13.72 -7.81
CA PHE A 102 -4.10 -14.78 -7.69
C PHE A 102 -3.76 -15.83 -6.63
N TYR A 103 -2.63 -15.71 -5.94
CA TYR A 103 -2.09 -16.68 -4.98
C TYR A 103 -1.71 -18.07 -5.54
N PHE A 104 -2.48 -18.61 -6.49
CA PHE A 104 -2.34 -19.97 -7.03
C PHE A 104 -1.10 -20.17 -7.92
N GLY A 105 -0.40 -19.11 -8.28
CA GLY A 105 0.83 -19.17 -9.06
C GLY A 105 2.07 -19.10 -8.18
N HIS A 106 3.10 -19.87 -8.51
CA HIS A 106 4.44 -19.67 -7.96
C HIS A 106 5.15 -18.44 -8.55
N TYR A 107 4.45 -17.50 -9.19
CA TYR A 107 5.05 -16.37 -9.88
C TYR A 107 4.38 -15.08 -9.44
N ASN A 108 5.19 -14.06 -9.12
CA ASN A 108 4.65 -12.75 -8.81
C ASN A 108 4.21 -12.08 -10.13
N ILE A 109 3.00 -11.56 -10.14
CA ILE A 109 2.39 -10.85 -11.26
C ILE A 109 2.50 -9.35 -11.00
N GLY A 110 2.84 -8.58 -12.03
CA GLY A 110 2.93 -7.12 -11.95
C GLY A 110 4.00 -6.54 -12.87
N LEU A 111 3.94 -5.23 -13.07
CA LEU A 111 4.87 -4.50 -13.93
C LEU A 111 6.25 -4.29 -13.28
N ARG A 112 6.32 -4.34 -11.94
CA ARG A 112 7.56 -4.25 -11.14
C ARG A 112 8.50 -3.12 -11.57
N LEU A 113 7.96 -1.91 -11.70
CA LEU A 113 8.66 -0.76 -12.30
C LEU A 113 9.88 -0.29 -11.49
N LEU A 114 10.11 -0.81 -10.29
CA LEU A 114 11.25 -0.47 -9.43
C LEU A 114 12.49 -1.33 -9.66
N ILE A 115 12.38 -2.46 -10.34
CA ILE A 115 13.48 -3.42 -10.53
C ILE A 115 13.61 -3.80 -12.01
N THR A 116 14.84 -3.87 -12.51
CA THR A 116 15.08 -4.36 -13.88
C THR A 116 15.01 -5.88 -13.93
N LYS A 117 14.82 -6.45 -15.12
CA LYS A 117 14.83 -7.91 -15.30
C LYS A 117 16.16 -8.53 -14.85
N GLU A 118 17.28 -7.87 -15.15
CA GLU A 118 18.63 -8.29 -14.72
C GLU A 118 18.78 -8.30 -13.20
N GLU A 119 18.32 -7.25 -12.52
CA GLU A 119 18.34 -7.15 -11.06
C GLU A 119 17.45 -8.21 -10.42
N GLN A 120 16.34 -8.57 -11.06
CA GLN A 120 15.44 -9.61 -10.57
C GLN A 120 16.08 -11.00 -10.69
N GLU A 121 16.74 -11.30 -11.81
CA GLU A 121 17.41 -12.59 -12.05
C GLU A 121 18.64 -12.77 -11.16
N ASN A 122 19.31 -11.68 -10.77
CA ASN A 122 20.53 -11.68 -9.98
C ASN A 122 20.35 -11.01 -8.60
N LEU A 123 19.15 -11.07 -8.03
CA LEU A 123 18.74 -10.26 -6.87
C LEU A 123 19.72 -10.37 -5.70
N GLU A 124 20.16 -11.58 -5.34
CA GLU A 124 21.11 -11.79 -4.24
C GLU A 124 22.42 -10.98 -4.42
N ILE A 125 22.96 -10.92 -5.63
CA ILE A 125 24.18 -10.15 -5.94
C ILE A 125 23.98 -8.66 -5.67
N TYR A 126 22.82 -8.11 -6.02
CA TYR A 126 22.51 -6.70 -5.78
C TYR A 126 22.17 -6.42 -4.31
N LEU A 127 21.54 -7.37 -3.61
CA LEU A 127 21.25 -7.24 -2.19
C LEU A 127 22.54 -7.24 -1.34
N ASP A 128 23.53 -8.06 -1.71
CA ASP A 128 24.81 -8.19 -1.00
C ASP A 128 25.73 -6.96 -1.17
N GLN A 129 25.41 -6.03 -2.08
CA GLN A 129 26.09 -4.74 -2.20
C GLN A 129 25.79 -3.77 -1.05
N TYR A 130 24.78 -4.07 -0.24
CA TYR A 130 24.32 -3.24 0.87
C TYR A 130 24.63 -3.89 2.21
N LYS A 131 25.00 -3.08 3.22
CA LYS A 131 25.17 -3.56 4.60
C LYS A 131 23.84 -4.08 5.17
N ASN A 132 22.73 -3.48 4.74
CA ASN A 132 21.38 -3.96 5.02
C ASN A 132 20.62 -4.19 3.71
N ARG A 133 20.16 -5.42 3.47
CA ARG A 133 19.41 -5.80 2.26
C ARG A 133 18.17 -4.93 2.01
N ALA A 134 17.54 -4.39 3.07
CA ALA A 134 16.40 -3.48 2.94
C ALA A 134 16.76 -2.14 2.27
N SER A 135 18.03 -1.73 2.31
CA SER A 135 18.54 -0.50 1.69
C SER A 135 18.39 -0.52 0.17
N PHE A 136 18.54 -1.69 -0.48
CA PHE A 136 18.34 -1.83 -1.93
C PHE A 136 16.96 -1.34 -2.36
N PHE A 137 15.91 -1.90 -1.76
CA PHE A 137 14.51 -1.57 -2.09
C PHE A 137 14.17 -0.13 -1.73
N ASP A 138 14.63 0.33 -0.57
CA ASP A 138 14.34 1.67 -0.06
C ASP A 138 14.99 2.75 -0.94
N PHE A 139 16.28 2.61 -1.25
CA PHE A 139 16.99 3.59 -2.07
C PHE A 139 16.51 3.60 -3.52
N LYS A 140 16.15 2.45 -4.09
CA LYS A 140 15.52 2.38 -5.41
C LYS A 140 14.26 3.23 -5.48
N ARG A 141 13.40 3.12 -4.47
CA ARG A 141 12.17 3.90 -4.38
C ARG A 141 12.45 5.40 -4.27
N TYR A 142 13.30 5.82 -3.33
CA TYR A 142 13.61 7.23 -3.12
C TYR A 142 14.49 7.87 -4.20
N LYS A 143 15.21 7.07 -5.00
CA LYS A 143 15.95 7.57 -6.18
C LYS A 143 15.04 7.77 -7.39
N ASN A 144 13.89 7.09 -7.44
CA ASN A 144 12.98 7.16 -8.56
C ASN A 144 12.07 8.40 -8.46
N LYS A 145 12.40 9.44 -9.25
CA LYS A 145 11.67 10.72 -9.29
C LYS A 145 10.19 10.56 -9.66
N LEU A 146 9.86 9.58 -10.51
CA LEU A 146 8.47 9.33 -10.92
C LEU A 146 7.63 8.89 -9.72
N TRP A 147 8.14 7.99 -8.88
CA TRP A 147 7.43 7.52 -7.69
C TRP A 147 7.26 8.60 -6.62
N ILE A 148 8.26 9.46 -6.45
CA ILE A 148 8.14 10.64 -5.58
C ILE A 148 7.05 11.58 -6.11
N LEU A 149 7.06 11.88 -7.42
CA LEU A 149 6.05 12.72 -8.05
C LEU A 149 4.64 12.15 -7.88
N LEU A 150 4.44 10.85 -8.12
CA LEU A 150 3.17 10.18 -7.92
C LEU A 150 2.70 10.26 -6.46
N SER A 151 3.61 10.11 -5.50
CA SER A 151 3.28 10.25 -4.07
C SER A 151 2.80 11.66 -3.72
N ILE A 152 3.45 12.69 -4.28
CA ILE A 152 3.05 14.10 -4.09
C ILE A 152 1.68 14.36 -4.73
N ILE A 153 1.43 13.83 -5.93
CA ILE A 153 0.14 13.97 -6.62
C ILE A 153 -0.98 13.31 -5.79
N ILE A 154 -0.75 12.10 -5.29
CA ILE A 154 -1.72 11.39 -4.42
C ILE A 154 -2.01 12.21 -3.16
N PHE A 155 -0.98 12.79 -2.52
CA PHE A 155 -1.16 13.65 -1.36
C PHE A 155 -2.00 14.89 -1.66
N ILE A 156 -1.69 15.62 -2.74
CA ILE A 156 -2.44 16.82 -3.13
C ILE A 156 -3.90 16.44 -3.44
N LEU A 157 -4.11 15.34 -4.18
CA LEU A 157 -5.44 14.84 -4.50
C LEU A 157 -6.23 14.49 -3.24
N MET A 158 -5.60 13.80 -2.27
CA MET A 158 -6.20 13.51 -0.97
C MET A 158 -6.66 14.78 -0.26
N MET A 159 -5.80 15.79 -0.17
CA MET A 159 -6.14 17.06 0.50
C MET A 159 -7.34 17.74 -0.15
N ILE A 160 -7.37 17.81 -1.48
CA ILE A 160 -8.48 18.40 -2.24
C ILE A 160 -9.78 17.62 -2.01
N VAL A 161 -9.75 16.30 -2.18
CA VAL A 161 -10.92 15.44 -2.10
C VAL A 161 -11.53 15.43 -0.70
N VAL A 162 -10.72 15.31 0.36
CA VAL A 162 -11.21 15.36 1.75
C VAL A 162 -11.86 16.71 2.05
N SER A 163 -11.24 17.81 1.61
CA SER A 163 -11.76 19.16 1.87
C SER A 163 -13.11 19.42 1.20
N ILE A 164 -13.38 18.79 0.06
CA ILE A 164 -14.63 18.95 -0.69
C ILE A 164 -15.71 17.99 -0.18
N TYR A 165 -15.37 16.73 0.09
CA TYR A 165 -16.36 15.66 0.28
C TYR A 165 -16.47 15.11 1.71
N ALA A 166 -15.55 15.40 2.61
CA ALA A 166 -15.53 14.82 3.97
C ALA A 166 -14.76 15.69 4.98
N LEU A 167 -15.05 16.99 5.02
CA LEU A 167 -14.34 17.96 5.86
C LEU A 167 -14.46 17.64 7.35
N GLU A 168 -15.58 17.04 7.78
CA GLU A 168 -15.82 16.55 9.13
C GLU A 168 -14.81 15.47 9.58
N TYR A 169 -14.21 14.74 8.65
CA TYR A 169 -13.21 13.70 8.90
C TYR A 169 -11.78 14.15 8.62
N PHE A 170 -11.55 15.44 8.43
CA PHE A 170 -10.22 16.01 8.11
C PHE A 170 -9.14 15.63 9.14
N TYR A 171 -9.50 15.42 10.41
CA TYR A 171 -8.55 15.01 11.45
C TYR A 171 -7.89 13.65 11.17
N LEU A 172 -8.50 12.77 10.36
CA LEU A 172 -7.92 11.49 9.98
C LEU A 172 -6.64 11.65 9.14
N LEU A 173 -6.39 12.83 8.56
CA LEU A 173 -5.13 13.15 7.87
C LEU A 173 -3.90 12.99 8.77
N ILE A 174 -4.04 13.02 10.10
CA ILE A 174 -2.91 12.79 11.01
C ILE A 174 -2.24 11.43 10.77
N PHE A 175 -3.02 10.40 10.43
CA PHE A 175 -2.48 9.06 10.16
C PHE A 175 -1.62 9.01 8.90
N TYR A 176 -1.90 9.86 7.90
CA TYR A 176 -1.02 10.01 6.74
C TYR A 176 0.38 10.46 7.17
N PHE A 177 0.45 11.50 8.01
CA PHE A 177 1.73 12.04 8.48
C PHE A 177 2.49 11.07 9.39
N ILE A 178 1.77 10.32 10.23
CA ILE A 178 2.38 9.25 11.04
C ILE A 178 3.03 8.19 10.13
N GLY A 179 2.29 7.73 9.11
CA GLY A 179 2.82 6.77 8.14
C GLY A 179 4.03 7.32 7.38
N LEU A 180 3.97 8.58 6.93
CA LEU A 180 5.07 9.23 6.22
C LEU A 180 6.31 9.36 7.11
N ALA A 181 6.15 9.79 8.36
CA ALA A 181 7.22 9.92 9.33
C ALA A 181 7.92 8.57 9.58
N PHE A 182 7.15 7.49 9.72
CA PHE A 182 7.69 6.14 9.86
C PHE A 182 8.59 5.74 8.68
N HIS A 183 8.14 5.97 7.44
CA HIS A 183 8.92 5.64 6.24
C HIS A 183 10.18 6.51 6.11
N LEU A 184 10.08 7.81 6.36
CA LEU A 184 11.24 8.71 6.33
C LEU A 184 12.26 8.36 7.40
N GLN A 185 11.82 8.05 8.63
CA GLN A 185 12.70 7.61 9.70
C GLN A 185 13.48 6.35 9.30
N ARG A 186 12.79 5.36 8.71
CA ARG A 186 13.44 4.15 8.19
C ARG A 186 14.46 4.47 7.10
N HIS A 187 14.10 5.31 6.12
CA HIS A 187 15.01 5.71 5.05
C HIS A 187 16.30 6.33 5.58
N PHE A 188 16.18 7.33 6.46
CA PHE A 188 17.34 8.00 7.03
C PHE A 188 18.17 7.10 7.94
N HIS A 189 17.53 6.17 8.64
CA HIS A 189 18.22 5.15 9.43
C HIS A 189 19.06 4.22 8.54
N LEU A 190 18.48 3.68 7.46
CA LEU A 190 19.20 2.84 6.49
C LEU A 190 20.34 3.63 5.82
N LYS A 191 20.09 4.88 5.41
CA LYS A 191 21.12 5.77 4.87
C LYS A 191 22.30 5.96 5.83
N LYS A 192 22.03 6.09 7.14
CA LYS A 192 23.08 6.19 8.15
C LYS A 192 23.91 4.91 8.25
N ILE A 193 23.27 3.74 8.23
CA ILE A 193 23.95 2.43 8.27
C ILE A 193 24.87 2.27 7.06
N GLU A 194 24.40 2.58 5.85
CA GLU A 194 25.22 2.42 4.65
C GLU A 194 26.42 3.36 4.64
N ASN A 195 26.28 4.58 5.17
CA ASN A 195 27.34 5.58 5.23
C ASN A 195 28.36 5.39 6.36
N SER A 196 28.09 4.53 7.36
CA SER A 196 28.99 4.25 8.49
C SER A 196 29.84 3.01 8.25
#